data_AF-A0AB38UFJ4-F1
#
_entry.id   AF-A0AB38UFJ4-F1
#
_cell.length_a   1.000
_cell.length_b   1.000
_cell.length_c   1.000
_cell.angle_alpha   90.00
_cell.angle_beta   90.00
_cell.angle_gamma   90.00
#
_symmetry.space_group_name_H-M   'P 1'
#
loop_
_entity.id
_entity.type
_entity.pdbx_description
1 polymer ?
#
loop_
_entity_poly.entity_id
_entity_poly.type
_entity_poly.pdbx_seq_one_letter_code
_entity_poly.pdbx_strand_id
1 'polypeptide(L)'
;MTIKKENKIMVVIAQSSDDRELFISRLAVRLGFAKVPSDAKKIIRKDIYSFDLPTAYFILCSNYNFRGSVITTQRLYELAARGICVVVGVKSLPREYELISQVFYPDDLR
;
A
#
# COMPACT_ATOMS: atom_id res chain seq x y z
N MET A 1 -17.21 6.44 -3.11
CA MET A 1 -16.19 7.19 -3.87
C MET A 1 -15.51 6.20 -4.82
N THR A 2 -15.57 6.41 -6.12
CA THR A 2 -14.90 5.52 -7.09
C THR A 2 -13.41 5.81 -7.05
N ILE A 3 -12.59 4.86 -6.59
CA ILE A 3 -11.14 4.99 -6.58
C ILE A 3 -10.65 4.87 -8.02
N LYS A 4 -10.19 5.97 -8.62
CA LYS A 4 -9.51 5.93 -9.93
C LYS A 4 -8.12 5.33 -9.74
N LYS A 5 -7.76 4.36 -10.58
CA LYS A 5 -6.42 3.76 -10.61
C LYS A 5 -5.46 4.70 -11.32
N GLU A 6 -4.60 5.37 -10.57
CA GLU A 6 -3.61 6.30 -11.13
C GLU A 6 -2.24 5.66 -11.43
N ASN A 7 -2.12 4.33 -11.33
CA ASN A 7 -0.84 3.60 -11.46
C ASN A 7 0.27 4.19 -10.55
N LYS A 8 -0.13 4.66 -9.37
CA LYS A 8 0.72 5.19 -8.31
C LYS A 8 0.77 4.22 -7.13
N ILE A 9 1.78 4.37 -6.28
CA ILE A 9 1.86 3.66 -5.01
C ILE A 9 0.75 4.18 -4.10
N MET A 10 -0.16 3.32 -3.65
CA MET A 10 -1.19 3.70 -2.69
C MET A 10 -0.60 3.71 -1.29
N VAL A 11 -0.61 4.85 -0.62
CA VAL A 11 0.03 5.04 0.68
C VAL A 11 -1.01 5.28 1.74
N VAL A 12 -1.10 4.37 2.71
CA VAL A 12 -1.97 4.51 3.88
C VAL A 12 -1.17 5.13 5.03
N ILE A 13 -1.60 6.29 5.51
CA ILE A 13 -0.94 7.00 6.61
C ILE A 13 -1.66 6.72 7.92
N ALA A 14 -0.98 6.07 8.86
CA ALA A 14 -1.47 5.93 10.23
C ALA A 14 -0.30 5.71 11.22
N GLN A 15 -0.47 6.13 12.47
CA GLN A 15 0.58 6.05 13.50
C GLN A 15 0.81 4.60 13.97
N SER A 16 -0.26 3.87 14.30
CA SER A 16 -0.19 2.48 14.73
C SER A 16 -0.08 1.51 13.55
N SER A 17 0.65 0.41 13.74
CA SER A 17 0.70 -0.67 12.74
C SER A 17 -0.65 -1.36 12.57
N ASP A 18 -1.41 -1.50 13.66
CA ASP A 18 -2.72 -2.16 13.63
C ASP A 18 -3.74 -1.32 12.86
N ASP A 19 -3.68 0.00 13.03
CA ASP A 19 -4.49 0.95 12.26
C ASP A 19 -4.14 0.89 10.77
N ARG A 20 -2.85 0.88 10.42
CA ARG A 20 -2.42 0.74 9.02
C ARG A 20 -2.94 -0.56 8.41
N GLU A 21 -2.82 -1.68 9.11
CA GLU A 21 -3.35 -2.96 8.64
C GLU A 21 -4.89 -2.92 8.48
N LEU A 22 -5.60 -2.33 9.45
CA LEU A 22 -7.04 -2.15 9.37
C LEU A 22 -7.44 -1.30 8.14
N PHE A 23 -6.81 -0.15 7.94
CA PHE A 23 -7.15 0.73 6.82
C PHE A 23 -6.76 0.12 5.46
N ILE A 24 -5.60 -0.54 5.36
CA ILE A 24 -5.22 -1.30 4.16
C ILE A 24 -6.23 -2.42 3.89
N SER A 25 -6.72 -3.11 4.93
CA SER A 25 -7.72 -4.17 4.73
C SER A 25 -9.03 -3.64 4.16
N ARG A 26 -9.47 -2.44 4.59
CA ARG A 26 -10.65 -1.76 4.02
C ARG A 26 -10.41 -1.28 2.60
N LEU A 27 -9.22 -0.74 2.32
CA LEU A 27 -8.83 -0.34 0.98
C LEU A 27 -8.80 -1.55 0.04
N ALA A 28 -8.24 -2.67 0.46
CA ALA A 28 -8.20 -3.92 -0.31
C ALA A 28 -9.61 -4.43 -0.65
N VAL A 29 -10.57 -4.31 0.27
CA VAL A 29 -12.00 -4.62 -0.01
C VAL A 29 -12.57 -3.69 -1.06
N ARG A 30 -12.34 -2.37 -0.95
CA ARG A 30 -12.80 -1.38 -1.94
C ARG A 30 -12.16 -1.58 -3.32
N LEU A 31 -10.95 -2.12 -3.36
CA LEU A 31 -10.22 -2.47 -4.58
C LEU A 31 -10.61 -3.86 -5.13
N GLY A 32 -11.44 -4.62 -4.42
CA GLY A 32 -11.94 -5.93 -4.87
C GLY A 32 -11.00 -7.12 -4.60
N PHE A 33 -9.94 -6.96 -3.82
CA PHE A 33 -9.05 -8.08 -3.44
C PHE A 33 -9.68 -9.03 -2.43
N ALA A 34 -10.68 -8.57 -1.67
CA ALA A 34 -11.41 -9.36 -0.69
C ALA A 34 -12.85 -8.87 -0.57
N LYS A 35 -13.75 -9.74 -0.08
CA LYS A 35 -15.14 -9.35 0.22
C LYS A 35 -15.28 -8.70 1.59
N VAL A 36 -14.44 -9.09 2.55
CA VAL A 36 -14.48 -8.59 3.93
C VAL A 36 -13.07 -8.27 4.45
N PRO A 37 -12.93 -7.31 5.39
CA PRO A 37 -11.61 -6.91 5.90
C PRO A 37 -10.79 -8.05 6.53
N SER A 38 -11.45 -9.00 7.20
CA SER A 38 -10.78 -10.16 7.82
C SER A 38 -10.07 -11.06 6.81
N ASP A 39 -10.62 -11.21 5.59
CA ASP A 39 -9.96 -11.94 4.51
C ASP A 39 -8.82 -11.13 3.90
N ALA A 40 -9.02 -9.81 3.73
CA ALA A 40 -7.94 -8.93 3.28
C ALA A 40 -6.72 -8.98 4.21
N LYS A 41 -6.90 -9.05 5.53
CA LYS A 41 -5.79 -9.18 6.48
C LYS A 41 -4.87 -10.37 6.20
N LYS A 42 -5.40 -11.48 5.65
CA LYS A 42 -4.61 -12.69 5.37
C LYS A 42 -3.59 -12.49 4.24
N ILE A 43 -3.84 -11.54 3.33
CA ILE A 43 -2.98 -11.22 2.19
C ILE A 43 -2.11 -9.98 2.43
N ILE A 44 -2.28 -9.29 3.55
CA ILE A 44 -1.37 -8.23 4.00
C ILE A 44 -0.12 -8.87 4.61
N ARG A 45 1.04 -8.29 4.34
CA ARG A 45 2.30 -8.64 5.01
C ARG A 45 2.81 -7.44 5.79
N LYS A 46 3.53 -7.72 6.88
CA LYS A 46 4.10 -6.67 7.72
C LYS A 46 5.30 -6.00 7.06
N ASP A 47 6.07 -6.76 6.30
CA ASP A 47 7.32 -6.30 5.71
C ASP A 47 7.30 -6.52 4.19
N ILE A 48 7.93 -5.60 3.46
CA ILE A 48 8.10 -5.68 2.02
C ILE A 48 8.99 -6.87 1.62
N TYR A 49 9.95 -7.25 2.47
CA TYR A 49 10.85 -8.39 2.21
C TYR A 49 10.13 -9.75 2.27
N SER A 50 8.86 -9.77 2.71
CA SER A 50 8.01 -10.97 2.62
C SER A 50 7.46 -11.22 1.21
N PHE A 51 7.67 -10.30 0.27
CA PHE A 51 7.23 -10.44 -1.11
C PHE A 51 8.40 -10.74 -2.04
N ASP A 52 8.18 -11.64 -3.00
CA ASP A 52 9.04 -11.79 -4.17
C ASP A 52 8.62 -10.76 -5.23
N LEU A 53 9.25 -9.58 -5.19
CA LEU A 53 8.90 -8.45 -6.06
C LEU A 53 8.85 -8.77 -7.57
N PRO A 54 9.73 -9.61 -8.14
CA PRO A 54 9.67 -9.98 -9.55
C PRO A 54 8.40 -10.73 -9.97
N THR A 55 7.79 -11.50 -9.07
CA THR A 55 6.64 -12.37 -9.38
C THR A 55 5.33 -11.91 -8.71
N ALA A 56 5.38 -10.83 -7.92
CA ALA A 56 4.23 -10.32 -7.18
C ALA A 56 3.12 -9.78 -8.11
N TYR A 57 1.90 -10.32 -7.95
CA TYR A 57 0.70 -9.83 -8.63
C TYR A 57 0.05 -8.62 -7.95
N PHE A 58 0.31 -8.45 -6.66
CA PHE A 58 -0.07 -7.30 -5.85
C PHE A 58 0.84 -7.22 -4.62
N ILE A 59 0.91 -6.04 -4.01
CA ILE A 59 1.66 -5.80 -2.79
C ILE A 59 0.75 -5.08 -1.80
N LEU A 60 0.52 -5.69 -0.65
CA LEU A 60 -0.17 -5.07 0.49
C LEU A 60 0.75 -5.16 1.71
N CYS A 61 1.45 -4.07 2.02
CA CYS A 61 2.42 -4.04 3.11
C CYS A 61 1.97 -3.05 4.20
N SER A 62 1.86 -3.47 5.47
CA SER A 62 1.38 -2.58 6.54
C SER A 62 2.47 -1.70 7.17
N ASN A 63 3.75 -2.01 6.94
CA ASN A 63 4.85 -1.22 7.47
C ASN A 63 5.96 -1.08 6.43
N TYR A 64 6.02 0.09 5.81
CA TYR A 64 7.04 0.44 4.85
C TYR A 64 7.81 1.68 5.26
N ASN A 65 9.10 1.71 4.93
CA ASN A 65 9.95 2.87 5.14
C ASN A 65 10.54 3.31 3.80
N PHE A 66 10.00 4.40 3.26
CA PHE A 66 10.49 5.02 2.02
C PHE A 66 11.97 5.42 2.07
N ARG A 67 12.49 5.76 3.26
CA ARG A 67 13.92 6.09 3.45
C ARG A 67 14.81 4.87 3.65
N GLY A 68 14.24 3.68 3.75
CA GLY A 68 14.99 2.46 4.04
C GLY A 68 15.85 2.00 2.86
N SER A 69 15.24 1.84 1.68
CA SER A 69 15.93 1.39 0.47
C SER A 69 15.37 2.08 -0.77
N VAL A 70 16.21 2.90 -1.41
CA VAL A 70 15.87 3.61 -2.65
C VAL A 70 15.58 2.61 -3.77
N ILE A 71 16.37 1.53 -3.88
CA ILE A 71 16.20 0.49 -4.91
C ILE A 71 14.85 -0.20 -4.74
N THR A 72 14.46 -0.54 -3.51
CA THR A 72 13.17 -1.17 -3.23
C THR A 72 12.02 -0.22 -3.58
N THR A 73 12.15 1.08 -3.24
CA THR A 73 11.15 2.10 -3.59
C THR A 73 10.99 2.23 -5.10
N GLN A 74 12.10 2.26 -5.84
CA GLN A 74 12.08 2.30 -7.30
C GLN A 74 11.36 1.08 -7.88
N ARG A 75 11.61 -0.13 -7.36
CA ARG A 75 10.90 -1.34 -7.81
C ARG A 75 9.40 -1.27 -7.53
N LEU A 76 9.00 -0.78 -6.35
CA LEU A 76 7.58 -0.56 -6.05
C LEU A 76 6.92 0.41 -7.03
N TYR A 77 7.63 1.48 -7.39
CA TYR A 77 7.15 2.43 -8.39
C TYR A 77 7.05 1.79 -9.78
N GLU A 78 8.05 1.02 -10.22
CA GLU A 78 8.01 0.29 -11.49
C GLU A 78 6.82 -0.70 -11.55
N LEU A 79 6.53 -1.40 -10.45
CA LEU A 79 5.37 -2.29 -10.35
C LEU A 79 4.06 -1.48 -10.45
N ALA A 80 3.93 -0.38 -9.72
CA ALA A 80 2.76 0.49 -9.79
C ALA A 80 2.53 1.04 -11.22
N ALA A 81 3.61 1.49 -11.88
CA ALA A 81 3.59 1.99 -13.25
C ALA A 81 3.19 0.91 -14.27
N ARG A 82 3.54 -0.36 -14.03
CA ARG A 82 3.06 -1.52 -14.81
C ARG A 82 1.60 -1.90 -14.53
N GLY A 83 0.93 -1.18 -13.64
CA GLY A 83 -0.45 -1.43 -13.25
C GLY A 83 -0.61 -2.51 -12.19
N ILE A 84 0.46 -2.93 -11.52
CA ILE A 84 0.38 -3.81 -10.35
C ILE A 84 -0.10 -2.98 -9.16
N CYS A 85 -1.04 -3.52 -8.37
CA CYS A 85 -1.52 -2.82 -7.20
C CYS A 85 -0.45 -2.85 -6.10
N VAL A 86 0.01 -1.67 -5.70
CA VAL A 86 0.97 -1.51 -4.61
C VAL A 86 0.34 -0.64 -3.54
N VAL A 87 0.09 -1.23 -2.37
CA VAL A 87 -0.39 -0.54 -1.17
C VAL A 87 0.64 -0.68 -0.06
N VAL A 88 1.07 0.44 0.50
CA VAL A 88 2.03 0.49 1.60
C VAL A 88 1.52 1.33 2.76
N GLY A 89 1.72 0.85 3.98
CA GLY A 89 1.40 1.55 5.21
C GLY A 89 2.63 2.28 5.75
N VAL A 90 2.50 3.57 6.05
CA VAL A 90 3.58 4.39 6.61
C VAL A 90 3.10 5.26 7.76
N LYS A 91 4.02 5.68 8.64
CA LYS A 91 3.74 6.69 9.68
C LYS A 91 3.66 8.10 9.10
N SER A 92 4.51 8.38 8.12
CA SER A 92 4.55 9.63 7.36
C SER A 92 5.13 9.37 5.98
N LEU A 93 4.62 10.09 4.98
CA LEU A 93 5.17 10.06 3.63
C LEU A 93 6.18 11.20 3.49
N PRO A 94 7.44 10.94 3.07
CA PRO A 94 8.37 12.00 2.73
C PRO A 94 7.90 12.76 1.47
N ARG A 95 8.08 14.09 1.47
CA ARG A 95 7.59 14.99 0.40
C ARG A 95 8.06 14.58 -1.00
N GLU A 96 9.28 14.09 -1.13
CA GLU A 96 9.84 13.64 -2.41
C GLU A 96 9.06 12.50 -3.09
N TYR A 97 8.27 11.73 -2.33
CA TYR A 97 7.48 10.60 -2.85
C TYR A 97 6.01 10.93 -3.05
N GLU A 98 5.55 12.17 -2.79
CA GLU A 98 4.16 12.57 -2.96
C GLU A 98 3.70 12.45 -4.42
N LEU A 99 4.55 12.80 -5.38
CA LEU A 99 4.22 12.77 -6.81
C LEU A 99 3.90 11.35 -7.31
N ILE A 100 4.63 10.35 -6.80
CA ILE A 100 4.50 8.94 -7.20
C ILE A 100 3.50 8.16 -6.34
N SER A 101 2.89 8.83 -5.37
CA SER A 101 2.00 8.22 -4.37
C SER A 101 0.58 8.75 -4.49
N GLN A 102 -0.38 7.88 -4.20
CA GLN A 102 -1.76 8.23 -3.93
C GLN A 102 -2.00 8.03 -2.44
N VAL A 103 -2.19 9.12 -1.71
CA VAL A 103 -2.28 9.09 -0.24
C VAL A 103 -3.72 8.83 0.21
N PHE A 104 -3.86 7.99 1.24
CA PHE A 104 -5.10 7.71 1.94
C PHE A 104 -4.92 7.96 3.44
N TYR A 105 -5.75 8.83 3.98
CA TYR A 105 -5.84 9.09 5.41
C TYR A 105 -6.94 8.22 6.06
N PRO A 106 -6.93 8.07 7.39
CA PRO A 106 -7.96 7.32 8.11
C PRO A 106 -9.39 7.75 7.77
N ASP A 107 -9.60 9.06 7.57
CA ASP A 107 -10.92 9.63 7.26
C ASP A 107 -11.43 9.20 5.88
N ASP A 108 -10.53 8.97 4.91
CA ASP A 108 -10.88 8.49 3.56
C ASP A 108 -11.37 7.04 3.57
N LEU A 109 -10.93 6.27 4.57
CA LEU A 109 -11.10 4.82 4.67
C LEU A 109 -12.03 4.41 5.84
N ARG A 110 -12.76 5.37 6.41
CA ARG A 110 -13.77 5.08 7.42
C ARG A 110 -14.91 4.20 6.90
#